data_AF-A0A133U993-F1
#
_entry.id   AF-A0A133U993-F1
#
_cell.length_a   1.000
_cell.length_b   1.000
_cell.length_c   1.000
_cell.angle_alpha   90.00
_cell.angle_beta   90.00
_cell.angle_gamma   90.00
#
_symmetry.space_group_name_H-M   'P 1'
#
loop_
_entity.id
_entity.type
_entity.pdbx_description
1 polymer ?
#
loop_
_entity_poly.entity_id
_entity_poly.type
_entity_poly.pdbx_seq_one_letter_code
_entity_poly.pdbx_strand_id
1 'polypeptide(L)'
;MDREFFTVDCIKAIKKRKVKFLMPVTKNDRVKKEMEEGHRRVVDFEYGVHREDPVNFNLGIVENDKEEVKTFATNHDVEKDELEKLFDMYSLRWGVETSYRVKHQFRAKTRTKYYEPRIFLFLFSVCLYNLWVLVNFQVMKKFGEDSKIYMTAKTFTDKMVKVLPLPEPPPTNRN
;
A
#
# COMPACT_ATOMS: atom_id res chain seq x y z
N MET A 1 5.17 3.85 4.80
CA MET A 1 4.96 5.13 4.09
C MET A 1 5.78 5.12 2.81
N ASP A 2 5.41 5.89 1.79
CA ASP A 2 6.13 5.85 0.51
C ASP A 2 7.43 6.65 0.55
N ARG A 3 8.31 6.37 -0.41
CA ARG A 3 9.52 7.14 -0.68
C ARG A 3 9.21 8.60 -1.00
N GLU A 4 8.06 8.88 -1.63
CA GLU A 4 7.63 10.25 -1.94
C GLU A 4 7.39 11.10 -0.69
N PHE A 5 7.11 10.48 0.46
CA PHE A 5 6.94 11.16 1.74
C PHE A 5 8.26 11.36 2.50
N PHE A 6 9.40 10.96 1.90
CA PHE A 6 10.73 11.14 2.47
C PHE A 6 11.19 12.59 2.30
N THR A 7 10.57 13.50 3.05
CA THR A 7 10.90 14.93 3.12
C THR A 7 11.03 15.36 4.57
N VAL A 8 11.84 16.41 4.82
CA VAL A 8 12.07 16.98 6.16
C VAL A 8 10.74 17.37 6.80
N ASP A 9 9.87 18.05 6.04
CA ASP A 9 8.60 18.57 6.51
C ASP A 9 7.62 17.46 6.89
N CYS A 10 7.54 16.39 6.08
CA CYS A 10 6.72 15.22 6.40
C CYS A 10 7.21 14.51 7.65
N ILE A 11 8.52 14.23 7.76
CA ILE A 11 9.11 13.55 8.92
C ILE A 11 8.89 14.37 10.19
N LYS A 12 9.08 15.69 10.13
CA LYS A 12 8.82 16.62 11.24
C LYS A 12 7.35 16.59 11.68
N ALA A 13 6.42 16.64 10.72
CA ALA A 13 4.99 16.59 11.00
C ALA A 13 4.57 15.26 11.69
N ILE A 14 5.13 14.14 11.25
CA ILE A 14 4.87 12.82 11.82
C ILE A 14 5.44 12.72 13.25
N LYS A 15 6.68 13.15 13.44
CA LYS A 15 7.34 13.18 14.76
C LYS A 15 6.58 14.07 15.74
N LYS A 16 6.11 15.24 15.31
CA LYS A 16 5.28 16.15 16.14
C LYS A 16 4.01 15.47 16.65
N ARG A 17 3.44 14.55 15.87
CA ARG A 17 2.24 13.77 16.23
C ARG A 17 2.55 12.48 16.99
N LYS A 18 3.83 12.22 17.32
CA LYS A 18 4.31 11.00 17.99
C LYS A 18 3.90 9.70 17.29
N VAL A 19 3.69 9.75 15.97
CA VAL A 19 3.32 8.57 15.18
C VAL A 19 4.58 7.82 14.79
N LYS A 20 4.56 6.50 14.96
CA LYS A 20 5.63 5.63 14.51
C LYS A 20 5.58 5.48 12.98
N PHE A 21 6.72 5.55 12.32
CA PHE A 21 6.81 5.47 10.87
C PHE A 21 7.92 4.55 10.40
N LEU A 22 7.69 4.01 9.21
CA LEU A 22 8.64 3.23 8.44
C LEU A 22 8.52 3.65 6.98
N MET A 23 9.61 4.09 6.38
CA MET A 23 9.63 4.53 4.98
C MET A 23 10.97 4.22 4.29
N PRO A 24 10.98 3.95 2.98
CA PRO A 24 12.21 3.71 2.24
C PRO A 24 12.95 5.04 2.04
N VAL A 25 14.27 4.99 2.11
CA VAL A 25 15.12 6.18 2.01
C VAL A 25 15.50 6.44 0.57
N THR A 26 15.51 7.71 0.17
CA THR A 26 16.07 8.12 -1.12
C THR A 26 17.59 8.04 -1.05
N LYS A 27 18.20 7.32 -2.00
CA LYS A 27 19.65 7.13 -2.10
C LYS A 27 20.38 8.46 -2.33
N ASN A 28 20.77 9.13 -1.24
CA ASN A 28 21.68 10.27 -1.23
C ASN A 28 23.12 9.79 -1.11
N ASP A 29 24.12 10.62 -1.47
CA ASP A 29 25.53 10.19 -1.43
C ASP A 29 26.01 9.79 -0.03
N ARG A 30 25.48 10.41 1.04
CA ARG A 30 25.69 9.92 2.42
C ARG A 30 25.10 8.53 2.63
N VAL A 31 23.86 8.30 2.18
CA VAL A 31 23.19 6.99 2.31
C VAL A 31 23.92 5.93 1.46
N LYS A 32 24.46 6.28 0.29
CA LYS A 32 25.26 5.36 -0.53
C LYS A 32 26.55 4.94 0.18
N LYS A 33 27.27 5.87 0.81
CA LYS A 33 28.45 5.52 1.63
C LYS A 33 28.08 4.55 2.75
N GLU A 34 26.96 4.81 3.42
CA GLU A 34 26.46 3.90 4.45
C GLU A 34 26.05 2.51 3.90
N MET A 35 25.66 2.44 2.62
CA MET A 35 25.36 1.17 1.94
C MET A 35 26.63 0.41 1.52
N GLU A 36 27.73 1.10 1.20
CA GLU A 36 29.00 0.48 0.78
C GLU A 36 29.67 -0.32 1.89
N GLU A 37 29.39 0.01 3.15
CA GLU A 37 29.88 -0.73 4.31
C GLU A 37 29.13 -2.05 4.55
N GLY A 38 28.04 -2.32 3.81
CA GLY A 38 27.44 -3.66 3.63
C GLY A 38 26.79 -4.34 4.84
N HIS A 39 26.99 -3.87 6.07
CA HIS A 39 26.56 -4.61 7.26
C HIS A 39 25.21 -4.16 7.85
N ARG A 40 24.45 -5.12 8.39
CA ARG A 40 23.20 -4.87 9.15
C ARG A 40 23.46 -3.90 10.30
N ARG A 41 22.85 -2.72 10.24
CA ARG A 41 23.02 -1.69 11.26
C ARG A 41 21.86 -0.72 11.34
N VAL A 42 21.79 -0.08 12.50
CA VAL A 42 20.94 1.08 12.76
C VAL A 42 21.87 2.25 13.01
N VAL A 43 21.73 3.31 12.24
CA VAL A 43 22.54 4.54 12.36
C VAL A 43 21.61 5.69 12.69
N ASP A 44 21.92 6.50 13.70
CA ASP A 44 21.21 7.77 13.91
C ASP A 44 21.60 8.72 12.78
N PHE A 45 20.63 9.04 11.93
CA PHE A 45 20.85 9.77 10.70
C PHE A 45 20.15 11.12 10.74
N GLU A 46 20.94 12.18 10.60
CA GLU A 46 20.44 13.54 10.49
C GLU A 46 20.29 13.95 9.01
N TYR A 47 19.06 14.32 8.65
CA TYR A 47 18.66 14.70 7.31
C TYR A 47 18.29 16.17 7.24
N GLY A 48 18.70 16.83 6.16
CA GLY A 48 18.48 18.27 6.00
C GLY A 48 19.46 19.14 6.79
N VAL A 49 20.70 18.67 7.01
CA VAL A 49 21.76 19.38 7.78
C VAL A 49 22.02 20.81 7.26
N HIS A 50 21.76 21.09 5.99
CA HIS A 50 21.89 22.43 5.40
C HIS A 50 20.64 23.31 5.53
N ARG A 51 19.57 22.82 6.16
CA ARG A 51 18.37 23.61 6.49
C ARG A 51 18.45 24.11 7.93
N GLU A 52 17.69 25.15 8.21
CA GLU A 52 17.55 25.75 9.55
C GLU A 52 17.00 24.74 10.59
N ASP A 53 16.19 23.77 10.15
CA ASP A 53 15.58 22.74 10.98
C ASP A 53 15.85 21.32 10.44
N PRO A 54 16.99 20.69 10.80
CA PRO A 54 17.27 19.31 10.44
C PRO A 54 16.37 18.33 11.20
N VAL A 55 16.20 17.13 10.64
CA VAL A 55 15.45 16.03 11.27
C VAL A 55 16.34 14.81 11.46
N ASN A 56 16.34 14.25 12.67
CA ASN A 56 16.98 12.98 12.96
C ASN A 56 16.02 11.80 12.79
N PHE A 57 16.53 10.63 12.44
CA PHE A 57 15.80 9.36 12.46
C PHE A 57 16.77 8.19 12.43
N ASN A 58 16.29 7.00 12.80
CA ASN A 58 17.07 5.78 12.73
C ASN A 58 17.08 5.29 11.27
N LEU A 59 18.26 5.21 10.66
CA LEU A 59 18.49 4.61 9.35
C LEU A 59 18.78 3.12 9.55
N GLY A 60 17.82 2.28 9.15
CA GLY A 60 18.00 0.84 9.09
C GLY A 60 18.61 0.42 7.76
N ILE A 61 19.67 -0.37 7.83
CA ILE A 61 20.34 -0.97 6.68
C ILE A 61 20.21 -2.48 6.80
N VAL A 62 19.55 -3.09 5.81
CA VAL A 62 19.34 -4.53 5.74
C VAL A 62 19.88 -5.04 4.43
N GLU A 63 20.71 -6.07 4.50
CA GLU A 63 21.16 -6.83 3.36
C GLU A 63 20.26 -8.06 3.20
N ASN A 64 19.76 -8.25 1.99
CA ASN A 64 18.95 -9.40 1.63
C ASN A 64 19.84 -10.55 1.13
N ASP A 65 19.33 -11.78 1.07
CA ASP A 65 20.04 -13.00 0.60
C ASP A 65 20.63 -12.91 -0.82
N LYS A 66 20.32 -11.84 -1.56
CA LYS A 66 20.81 -11.54 -2.91
C LYS A 66 21.87 -10.44 -2.94
N GLU A 67 22.50 -10.12 -1.80
CA GLU A 67 23.48 -9.01 -1.63
C GLU A 67 22.90 -7.62 -1.99
N GLU A 68 21.57 -7.51 -2.07
CA GLU A 68 20.91 -6.21 -2.27
C GLU A 68 20.78 -5.49 -0.93
N VAL A 69 21.59 -4.45 -0.75
CA VAL A 69 21.48 -3.55 0.41
C VAL A 69 20.25 -2.65 0.23
N LYS A 70 19.35 -2.70 1.21
CA LYS A 70 18.15 -1.87 1.29
C LYS A 70 18.21 -0.97 2.53
N THR A 71 17.73 0.26 2.36
CA THR A 71 17.78 1.28 3.41
C THR A 71 16.39 1.86 3.70
N PHE A 72 16.11 2.08 4.98
CA PHE A 72 14.85 2.63 5.43
C PHE A 72 15.02 3.56 6.62
N ALA A 73 14.12 4.53 6.74
CA ALA A 73 14.04 5.48 7.82
C ALA A 73 12.92 5.05 8.76
N THR A 74 13.24 5.03 10.05
CA THR A 74 12.32 4.65 11.11
C THR A 74 12.53 5.51 12.36
N ASN A 75 11.49 5.66 13.16
CA ASN A 75 11.57 6.19 14.54
C ASN A 75 11.15 5.12 15.57
N HIS A 76 11.10 3.86 15.14
CA HIS A 76 11.02 2.72 16.04
C HIS A 76 12.36 2.57 16.76
N ASP A 77 12.27 2.21 18.05
CA ASP A 77 13.41 1.74 18.81
C ASP A 77 13.51 0.25 18.50
N VAL A 78 14.43 -0.11 17.61
CA VAL A 78 14.59 -1.48 17.09
C VAL A 78 16.06 -1.83 17.08
N GLU A 79 16.37 -3.00 17.61
CA GLU A 79 17.71 -3.57 17.55
C GLU A 79 17.97 -4.21 16.17
N LYS A 80 19.25 -4.53 15.91
CA LYS A 80 19.69 -5.09 14.62
C LYS A 80 18.93 -6.36 14.23
N ASP A 81 18.57 -7.20 15.20
CA ASP A 81 17.92 -8.49 14.97
C ASP A 81 16.42 -8.35 14.64
N GLU A 82 15.80 -7.23 15.00
CA GLU A 82 14.39 -6.94 14.68
C GLU A 82 14.22 -6.17 13.37
N LEU A 83 15.33 -5.69 12.82
CA LEU A 83 15.38 -4.84 11.63
C LEU A 83 14.84 -5.58 10.39
N GLU A 84 15.14 -6.87 10.28
CA GLU A 84 14.67 -7.75 9.20
C GLU A 84 13.15 -7.98 9.29
N LYS A 85 12.63 -8.26 10.50
CA LYS A 85 11.18 -8.38 10.72
C LYS A 85 10.46 -7.08 10.39
N LEU A 86 11.04 -5.95 10.76
CA LEU A 86 10.49 -4.63 10.44
C LEU A 86 10.47 -4.40 8.92
N PHE A 87 11.51 -4.83 8.21
CA PHE A 87 11.56 -4.80 6.75
C PHE A 87 10.52 -5.73 6.10
N ASP A 88 10.32 -6.93 6.62
CA ASP A 88 9.28 -7.85 6.14
C ASP A 88 7.88 -7.27 6.35
N MET A 89 7.63 -6.62 7.50
CA MET A 89 6.39 -5.88 7.72
C MET A 89 6.22 -4.73 6.72
N TYR A 90 7.29 -4.06 6.30
CA TYR A 90 7.21 -3.07 5.22
C TYR A 90 6.79 -3.69 3.89
N SER A 91 7.19 -4.93 3.59
CA SER A 91 6.79 -5.63 2.37
C SER A 91 5.27 -5.83 2.28
N LEU A 92 4.56 -5.91 3.42
CA LEU A 92 3.08 -5.94 3.45
C LEU A 92 2.45 -4.68 2.83
N ARG A 93 3.19 -3.56 2.74
CA ARG A 93 2.74 -2.32 2.04
C ARG A 93 2.43 -2.58 0.57
N TRP A 94 3.16 -3.46 -0.11
CA TRP A 94 2.88 -3.86 -1.50
C TRP A 94 1.47 -4.47 -1.65
N GLY A 95 0.89 -4.98 -0.56
CA GLY A 95 -0.50 -5.41 -0.51
C GLY A 95 -1.48 -4.29 -0.90
N VAL A 96 -1.17 -3.02 -0.59
CA VAL A 96 -2.03 -1.87 -0.95
C VAL A 96 -2.01 -1.61 -2.46
N GLU A 97 -0.85 -1.63 -3.10
CA GLU A 97 -0.72 -1.46 -4.56
C GLU A 97 -1.38 -2.61 -5.32
N THR A 98 -1.16 -3.84 -4.85
CA THR A 98 -1.81 -5.02 -5.41
C THR A 98 -3.32 -4.93 -5.25
N SER A 99 -3.81 -4.48 -4.09
CA SER A 99 -5.23 -4.23 -3.86
C SER A 99 -5.79 -3.16 -4.78
N TYR A 100 -5.04 -2.07 -5.05
CA TYR A 100 -5.43 -1.05 -6.02
C TYR A 100 -5.55 -1.60 -7.44
N ARG A 101 -4.59 -2.43 -7.89
CA ARG A 101 -4.64 -3.09 -9.20
C ARG A 101 -5.88 -3.98 -9.36
N VAL A 102 -6.29 -4.68 -8.29
CA VAL A 102 -7.52 -5.50 -8.30
C VAL A 102 -8.77 -4.62 -8.25
N LYS A 103 -8.78 -3.52 -7.48
CA LYS A 103 -9.88 -2.53 -7.48
C LYS A 103 -10.17 -1.97 -8.87
N HIS A 104 -9.14 -1.76 -9.69
CA HIS A 104 -9.32 -1.33 -11.08
C HIS A 104 -10.13 -2.33 -11.93
N GLN A 105 -10.14 -3.63 -11.58
CA GLN A 105 -10.96 -4.63 -12.27
C GLN A 105 -12.47 -4.44 -12.00
N PHE A 106 -12.82 -3.87 -10.84
CA PHE A 106 -14.21 -3.53 -10.48
C PHE A 106 -14.66 -2.17 -10.99
N ARG A 107 -13.74 -1.34 -11.52
CA ARG A 107 -14.06 0.02 -11.93
C ARG A 107 -14.67 0.03 -13.34
N ALA A 108 -15.94 0.42 -13.41
CA ALA A 108 -16.59 0.66 -14.71
C ALA A 108 -15.91 1.81 -15.46
N LYS A 109 -15.66 1.61 -16.76
CA LYS A 109 -15.12 2.64 -17.65
C LYS A 109 -16.23 3.63 -18.01
N THR A 110 -15.94 4.92 -17.91
CA THR A 110 -16.87 5.98 -18.32
C THR A 110 -16.18 6.96 -19.27
N ARG A 111 -16.93 7.49 -20.24
CA ARG A 111 -16.49 8.54 -21.17
C ARG A 111 -17.01 9.94 -20.77
N THR A 112 -17.75 10.04 -19.66
CA THR A 112 -18.32 11.31 -19.20
C THR A 112 -17.24 12.31 -18.81
N LYS A 113 -17.47 13.60 -19.10
CA LYS A 113 -16.61 14.71 -18.67
C LYS A 113 -16.92 15.19 -17.25
N TYR A 114 -18.13 14.92 -16.76
CA TYR A 114 -18.59 15.27 -15.42
C TYR A 114 -17.82 14.50 -14.33
N TYR A 115 -17.52 15.16 -13.21
CA TYR A 115 -16.69 14.56 -12.15
C TYR A 115 -17.53 13.68 -11.21
N GLU A 116 -18.81 14.01 -11.04
CA GLU A 116 -19.77 13.37 -10.14
C GLU A 116 -19.93 11.89 -10.46
N PRO A 117 -20.19 11.46 -11.72
CA PRO A 117 -20.29 10.05 -12.04
C PRO A 117 -18.92 9.34 -11.96
N ARG A 118 -17.81 10.05 -12.17
CA ARG A 118 -16.46 9.46 -12.04
C ARG A 118 -16.14 9.13 -10.59
N ILE A 119 -16.49 10.02 -9.65
CA ILE A 119 -16.34 9.79 -8.21
C ILE A 119 -17.27 8.66 -7.77
N PHE A 120 -18.54 8.68 -8.18
CA PHE A 120 -19.49 7.62 -7.86
C PHE A 120 -18.96 6.24 -8.29
N LEU A 121 -18.56 6.08 -9.56
CA LEU A 121 -18.03 4.82 -10.07
C LEU A 121 -16.74 4.38 -9.36
N PHE A 122 -15.91 5.33 -8.95
CA PHE A 122 -14.73 5.03 -8.15
C PHE A 122 -15.11 4.49 -6.76
N LEU A 123 -15.96 5.21 -6.01
CA LEU A 123 -16.41 4.77 -4.69
C LEU A 123 -17.15 3.43 -4.78
N PHE A 124 -17.99 3.26 -5.79
CA PHE A 124 -18.70 2.00 -6.04
C PHE A 124 -17.73 0.83 -6.28
N SER A 125 -16.64 1.05 -7.04
CA SER A 125 -15.60 0.03 -7.23
C SER A 125 -14.89 -0.37 -5.92
N VAL A 126 -14.71 0.58 -4.99
CA VAL A 126 -14.16 0.30 -3.66
C VAL A 126 -15.14 -0.55 -2.84
N CYS A 127 -16.43 -0.24 -2.89
CA CYS A 127 -17.46 -1.04 -2.23
C CYS A 127 -17.51 -2.48 -2.76
N LEU A 128 -17.48 -2.67 -4.08
CA LEU A 128 -17.47 -3.99 -4.70
C LEU A 128 -16.24 -4.81 -4.31
N TYR A 129 -15.07 -4.18 -4.29
CA TYR A 129 -13.84 -4.83 -3.82
C TYR A 129 -13.95 -5.26 -2.36
N ASN A 130 -14.43 -4.38 -1.48
CA ASN A 130 -14.59 -4.70 -0.06
C ASN A 130 -15.59 -5.84 0.14
N LEU A 131 -16.69 -5.86 -0.63
CA LEU A 131 -17.67 -6.93 -0.60
C LEU A 131 -17.05 -8.27 -1.05
N TRP A 132 -16.25 -8.26 -2.10
CA TRP A 132 -15.53 -9.44 -2.58
C TRP A 132 -14.55 -9.99 -1.53
N VAL A 133 -13.80 -9.13 -0.83
CA VAL A 133 -12.92 -9.52 0.28
C VAL A 133 -13.72 -10.14 1.43
N LEU A 134 -14.84 -9.53 1.82
CA LEU A 134 -15.71 -10.05 2.87
C LEU A 134 -16.31 -11.41 2.51
N VAL A 135 -16.72 -11.62 1.26
CA VAL A 135 -17.23 -12.91 0.79
C VAL A 135 -16.15 -13.98 0.89
N ASN A 136 -14.93 -13.70 0.41
CA ASN A 136 -13.82 -14.65 0.54
C ASN A 136 -13.48 -14.94 2.01
N PHE A 137 -13.46 -13.93 2.87
CA PHE A 137 -13.23 -14.10 4.31
C PHE A 137 -14.29 -15.00 4.97
N GLN A 138 -15.57 -14.82 4.62
CA GLN A 138 -16.65 -15.68 5.12
C GLN A 138 -16.55 -17.12 4.60
N VAL A 139 -16.12 -17.31 3.34
CA VAL A 139 -15.87 -18.64 2.77
C VAL A 139 -14.72 -19.32 3.51
N MET A 140 -13.60 -18.64 3.71
CA MET A 140 -12.46 -19.17 4.49
C MET A 140 -12.88 -19.58 5.90
N LYS A 141 -13.65 -18.73 6.60
CA LYS A 141 -14.15 -19.03 7.95
C LYS A 141 -15.06 -20.27 8.01
N LYS A 142 -15.86 -20.51 6.96
CA LYS A 142 -16.82 -21.64 6.93
C LYS A 142 -16.21 -22.96 6.46
N PHE A 143 -15.23 -22.92 5.55
CA PHE A 143 -14.69 -24.12 4.90
C PHE A 143 -13.24 -24.45 5.29
N GLY A 144 -12.61 -23.63 6.16
CA GLY A 144 -11.23 -23.81 6.61
C GLY A 144 -10.19 -23.14 5.70
N GLU A 145 -9.04 -22.78 6.26
CA GLU A 145 -7.93 -22.09 5.55
C GLU A 145 -7.40 -22.90 4.35
N ASP A 146 -7.49 -24.23 4.41
CA ASP A 146 -7.05 -25.16 3.36
C ASP A 146 -8.05 -25.33 2.21
N SER A 147 -9.22 -24.71 2.30
CA SER A 147 -10.18 -24.76 1.20
C SER A 147 -9.63 -23.95 0.01
N LYS A 148 -9.26 -24.64 -1.08
CA LYS A 148 -8.91 -24.03 -2.39
C LYS A 148 -10.06 -23.22 -3.02
N ILE A 149 -11.11 -22.91 -2.28
CA ILE A 149 -12.32 -22.23 -2.73
C ILE A 149 -12.11 -20.72 -2.58
N TYR A 150 -11.18 -20.17 -3.36
CA TYR A 150 -11.02 -18.72 -3.49
C TYR A 150 -11.84 -18.23 -4.67
N MET A 151 -12.81 -17.36 -4.42
CA MET A 151 -13.57 -16.73 -5.49
C MET A 151 -12.70 -15.65 -6.12
N THR A 152 -12.33 -15.80 -7.39
CA THR A 152 -11.61 -14.74 -8.11
C THR A 152 -12.50 -13.51 -8.30
N ALA A 153 -11.90 -12.33 -8.47
CA ALA A 153 -12.64 -11.09 -8.74
C ALA A 153 -13.55 -11.20 -9.98
N LYS A 154 -13.10 -11.93 -11.01
CA LYS A 154 -13.88 -12.21 -12.22
C LYS A 154 -15.12 -13.04 -11.89
N THR A 155 -14.93 -14.18 -11.21
CA THR A 155 -16.04 -15.06 -10.81
C THR A 155 -17.06 -14.34 -9.93
N PHE A 156 -16.61 -13.48 -9.03
CA PHE A 156 -17.48 -12.65 -8.20
C PHE A 156 -18.34 -11.70 -9.06
N THR A 157 -17.71 -11.01 -10.01
CA THR A 157 -18.41 -10.08 -10.91
C THR A 157 -19.42 -10.81 -11.80
N ASP A 158 -19.04 -11.96 -12.37
CA ASP A 158 -19.92 -12.80 -13.20
C ASP A 158 -21.14 -13.29 -12.41
N LYS A 159 -20.95 -13.68 -11.13
CA LYS A 159 -22.06 -14.07 -10.25
C LYS A 159 -22.93 -12.87 -9.89
N MET A 160 -22.36 -11.70 -9.63
CA MET A 160 -23.11 -10.49 -9.31
C MET A 160 -24.05 -10.09 -10.45
N VAL A 161 -23.57 -10.11 -11.69
CA VAL A 161 -24.42 -9.81 -12.88
C VAL A 161 -25.62 -10.74 -12.98
N LYS A 162 -25.47 -12.02 -12.61
CA LYS A 162 -26.58 -12.99 -12.61
C LYS A 162 -27.61 -12.76 -11.51
N VAL A 163 -27.19 -12.16 -10.39
CA VAL A 163 -28.06 -11.88 -9.23
C VAL A 163 -28.77 -10.53 -9.38
N LEU A 164 -28.17 -9.59 -10.12
CA LEU A 164 -28.77 -8.29 -10.35
C LEU A 164 -29.98 -8.40 -11.29
N PRO A 165 -31.09 -7.71 -10.98
CA PRO A 165 -32.22 -7.65 -11.89
C PRO A 165 -31.80 -6.98 -13.20
N LEU A 166 -32.28 -7.51 -14.33
CA LEU A 166 -32.05 -6.90 -15.63
C LEU A 166 -32.70 -5.50 -15.65
N PRO A 167 -32.02 -4.49 -16.22
CA PRO A 167 -32.64 -3.18 -16.39
C PRO A 167 -33.89 -3.32 -17.26
N GLU A 168 -34.96 -2.62 -16.88
CA GLU A 168 -36.15 -2.55 -17.71
C GLU A 168 -35.79 -1.99 -19.10
N PRO A 169 -36.35 -2.55 -20.18
CA PRO A 169 -36.10 -2.04 -21.51
C PRO A 169 -36.50 -0.56 -21.58
N PRO A 170 -35.74 0.29 -22.30
CA PRO A 170 -36.09 1.70 -22.42
C PRO A 170 -37.51 1.83 -22.98
N PRO A 171 -38.30 2.81 -22.49
CA PRO A 171 -39.66 3.01 -22.95
C PRO A 171 -39.65 3.16 -24.47
N THR A 172 -40.29 2.21 -25.15
CA THR A 172 -40.40 2.20 -26.60
C THR A 172 -41.47 3.22 -26.99
N ASN A 173 -41.15 4.51 -26.94
CA ASN A 173 -41.99 5.53 -27.57
C ASN A 173 -41.84 5.37 -29.09
N ARG A 174 -42.65 4.47 -29.66
CA ARG A 174 -43.02 4.49 -31.07
C ARG A 174 -44.13 5.53 -31.20
N ASN A 175 -43.74 6.77 -31.52
CA ASN A 175 -44.66 7.67 -32.21
C ASN A 175 -44.76 7.25 -33.68
#